data_AF-A0A8T5GUN0-F1
#
_entry.id   AF-A0A8T5GUN0-F1
#
_cell.length_a   1.000
_cell.length_b   1.000
_cell.length_c   1.000
_cell.angle_alpha   90.00
_cell.angle_beta   90.00
_cell.angle_gamma   90.00
#
_symmetry.space_group_name_H-M   'P 1'
#
loop_
_entity.id
_entity.type
_entity.pdbx_description
1 polymer ?
#
loop_
_entity_poly.entity_id
_entity_poly.type
_entity_poly.pdbx_seq_one_letter_code
_entity_poly.pdbx_strand_id
1 'polypeptide(L)'
;MSTNALEEHLENAEPALPDAEYSVYEKIALWAVLVLIAAVVSGLVLANETVWDEGLKPIVWDPVTKDAGAAGDAGYSPENTTIYTGSMLVSVIILQALFRKANVPCDDKMTLALIAWVCLAPVMRVLEDADFFSAEMDVLFISPLIHLHLAAWLIGIAILSQWLAGKWDGATTDRDEQKVRLALLPSLMIALMFHWGLLYQPAYIVHDEMGQVWAMGGLLAAFGMLLWSVIKTRHWPAITRGLFSFGTASVVLGLGHWAQFLATPWAQESGRVLESTPIWPLFVVLGIPAVVCFFMYRAGVEDLHQLKLTGHEAGVLPVGVRLDTWENAGDLTTNHPVQLLSKKGLLATPMVLAMVFGQLCDGFATMVGIDSFGYGEKHPVSDAVIQFGGRLNDSFGIEYGEGAWLFTLVKVGLIGAIVWLFSEMKVEQRQRHLRLLIVLAVLIVGLAPGLRDIGRLTLGV
;
A
#
# COMPACT_ATOMS: atom_id res chain seq x y z
N MET A 1 -34.15 27.67 8.78
CA MET A 1 -34.14 27.64 10.26
C MET A 1 -33.12 26.64 10.81
N SER A 2 -32.85 25.50 10.14
CA SER A 2 -31.91 24.49 10.65
C SER A 2 -30.41 24.83 10.51
N THR A 3 -29.98 25.58 9.49
CA THR A 3 -28.55 25.89 9.25
C THR A 3 -27.97 26.83 10.31
N ASN A 4 -28.67 27.92 10.63
CA ASN A 4 -28.20 28.86 11.67
C ASN A 4 -28.15 28.21 13.06
N ALA A 5 -29.07 27.30 13.36
CA ALA A 5 -29.06 26.56 14.64
C ALA A 5 -27.91 25.55 14.73
N LEU A 6 -27.51 24.95 13.59
CA LEU A 6 -26.33 24.10 13.53
C LEU A 6 -25.05 24.92 13.71
N GLU A 7 -24.92 26.04 13.01
CA GLU A 7 -23.75 26.94 13.15
C GLU A 7 -23.60 27.44 14.59
N GLU A 8 -24.68 27.88 15.22
CA GLU A 8 -24.68 28.31 16.63
C GLU A 8 -24.30 27.18 17.59
N HIS A 9 -24.76 25.94 17.36
CA HIS A 9 -24.36 24.78 18.16
C HIS A 9 -22.87 24.46 18.01
N LEU A 10 -22.33 24.55 16.79
CA LEU A 10 -20.93 24.27 16.50
C LEU A 10 -19.99 25.36 17.05
N GLU A 11 -20.38 26.63 16.98
CA GLU A 11 -19.60 27.76 17.51
C GLU A 11 -19.51 27.76 19.04
N ASN A 12 -20.56 27.29 19.72
CA ASN A 12 -20.60 27.22 21.18
C ASN A 12 -19.85 26.01 21.78
N ALA A 13 -19.37 25.10 20.95
CA ALA A 13 -18.69 23.90 21.39
C ALA A 13 -17.18 24.08 21.55
N GLU A 14 -16.54 23.23 22.35
CA GLU A 14 -15.08 23.19 22.39
C GLU A 14 -14.53 22.79 21.01
N PRO A 15 -13.55 23.54 20.47
CA PRO A 15 -12.99 23.22 19.17
C PRO A 15 -12.13 21.96 19.23
N ALA A 16 -12.01 21.29 18.09
CA ALA A 16 -11.06 20.19 17.94
C ALA A 16 -9.62 20.66 18.14
N LEU A 17 -8.77 19.79 18.68
CA LEU A 17 -7.35 20.08 18.88
C LEU A 17 -6.67 20.46 17.55
N PRO A 18 -5.84 21.52 17.52
CA PRO A 18 -5.13 21.92 16.31
C PRO A 18 -4.14 20.85 15.81
N ASP A 19 -3.90 20.83 14.50
CA ASP A 19 -2.97 19.89 13.86
C ASP A 19 -1.52 20.00 14.37
N ALA A 20 -1.11 21.21 14.76
CA ALA A 20 0.23 21.52 15.23
C ALA A 20 0.54 20.94 16.63
N GLU A 21 -0.49 20.58 17.39
CA GLU A 21 -0.36 20.08 18.75
C GLU A 21 -0.37 18.55 18.79
N TYR A 22 0.22 17.99 19.86
CA TYR A 22 0.13 16.56 20.17
C TYR A 22 -0.85 16.34 21.31
N SER A 23 -1.72 15.34 21.17
CA SER A 23 -2.61 14.90 22.25
C SER A 23 -1.79 14.24 23.37
N VAL A 24 -2.40 14.07 24.53
CA VAL A 24 -1.75 13.37 25.65
C VAL A 24 -1.38 11.93 25.25
N TYR A 25 -2.28 11.23 24.56
CA TYR A 25 -2.05 9.87 24.09
C TYR A 25 -0.93 9.78 23.04
N GLU A 26 -0.87 10.74 22.11
CA GLU A 26 0.22 10.82 21.12
C GLU A 26 1.57 11.06 21.79
N LYS A 27 1.63 11.95 22.80
CA LYS A 27 2.87 12.19 23.56
C LYS A 27 3.31 10.95 24.31
N ILE A 28 2.38 10.25 24.97
CA ILE A 28 2.68 9.01 25.69
C ILE A 28 3.22 7.95 24.72
N ALA A 29 2.55 7.75 23.57
CA ALA A 29 2.98 6.78 22.57
C ALA A 29 4.38 7.10 22.00
N LEU A 30 4.64 8.39 21.68
CA LEU A 30 5.95 8.85 21.21
C LEU A 30 7.05 8.58 22.24
N TRP A 31 6.83 8.95 23.50
CA TRP A 31 7.80 8.71 24.57
C TRP A 31 8.01 7.22 24.83
N ALA A 32 6.96 6.42 24.84
CA ALA A 32 7.05 4.97 25.03
C ALA A 32 7.93 4.31 23.96
N VAL A 33 7.77 4.71 22.68
CA VAL A 33 8.61 4.18 21.60
C VAL A 33 10.05 4.69 21.69
N LEU A 34 10.28 5.96 22.04
CA LEU A 34 11.64 6.46 22.23
C LEU A 34 12.36 5.72 23.37
N VAL A 35 11.67 5.43 24.46
CA VAL A 35 12.19 4.62 25.57
C VAL A 35 12.46 3.18 25.11
N LEU A 36 11.55 2.58 24.33
CA LEU A 36 11.75 1.24 23.78
C LEU A 36 12.98 1.18 22.87
N ILE A 37 13.12 2.13 21.94
CA ILE A 37 14.29 2.21 21.04
C ILE A 37 15.56 2.38 21.87
N ALA A 38 15.57 3.29 22.84
CA ALA A 38 16.73 3.51 23.70
C ALA A 38 17.10 2.26 24.50
N ALA A 39 16.10 1.53 25.02
CA ALA A 39 16.28 0.28 25.75
C ALA A 39 16.83 -0.82 24.85
N VAL A 40 16.30 -0.99 23.63
CA VAL A 40 16.82 -1.97 22.65
C VAL A 40 18.25 -1.62 22.25
N VAL A 41 18.54 -0.37 21.88
CA VAL A 41 19.89 0.05 21.49
C VAL A 41 20.89 -0.12 22.63
N SER A 42 20.50 0.26 23.85
CA SER A 42 21.34 0.07 25.04
C SER A 42 21.51 -1.41 25.36
N GLY A 43 20.46 -2.22 25.21
CA GLY A 43 20.50 -3.67 25.37
C GLY A 43 21.44 -4.36 24.38
N LEU A 44 21.40 -3.96 23.10
CA LEU A 44 22.30 -4.47 22.07
C LEU A 44 23.79 -4.16 22.35
N VAL A 45 24.07 -3.06 23.07
CA VAL A 45 25.44 -2.64 23.42
C VAL A 45 25.90 -3.24 24.75
N LEU A 46 25.02 -3.28 25.76
CA LEU A 46 25.36 -3.65 27.14
C LEU A 46 25.10 -5.13 27.47
N ALA A 47 24.19 -5.78 26.74
CA ALA A 47 23.74 -7.15 27.00
C ALA A 47 23.35 -7.86 25.69
N ASN A 48 24.28 -7.86 24.71
CA ASN A 48 24.02 -8.36 23.37
C ASN A 48 23.56 -9.84 23.36
N GLU A 49 24.21 -10.70 24.14
CA GLU A 49 23.86 -12.13 24.22
C GLU A 49 22.38 -12.32 24.63
N THR A 50 21.92 -11.63 25.67
CA THR A 50 20.54 -11.75 26.16
C THR A 50 19.52 -11.08 25.23
N VAL A 51 19.83 -9.91 24.68
CA VAL A 51 18.87 -9.12 23.90
C VAL A 51 18.80 -9.57 22.44
N TRP A 52 19.95 -9.85 21.83
CA TRP A 52 20.04 -10.28 20.45
C TRP A 52 20.02 -11.80 20.34
N ASP A 53 21.04 -12.51 20.84
CA ASP A 53 21.22 -13.94 20.56
C ASP A 53 20.12 -14.83 21.15
N GLU A 54 19.71 -14.58 22.40
CA GLU A 54 18.63 -15.33 23.06
C GLU A 54 17.24 -14.75 22.83
N GLY A 55 17.16 -13.45 22.51
CA GLY A 55 15.91 -12.69 22.45
C GLY A 55 15.41 -12.47 21.01
N LEU A 56 15.92 -11.40 20.37
CA LEU A 56 15.41 -10.93 19.07
C LEU A 56 15.76 -11.86 17.91
N LYS A 57 16.94 -12.50 17.94
CA LYS A 57 17.42 -13.30 16.82
C LYS A 57 16.55 -14.54 16.56
N PRO A 58 16.21 -15.39 17.55
CA PRO A 58 15.38 -16.58 17.29
C PRO A 58 13.94 -16.25 16.87
N ILE A 59 13.42 -15.11 17.33
CA ILE A 59 12.04 -14.68 17.08
C ILE A 59 11.96 -13.94 15.73
N VAL A 60 12.82 -12.96 15.49
CA VAL A 60 12.73 -12.07 14.33
C VAL A 60 13.66 -12.48 13.20
N TRP A 61 14.94 -12.79 13.50
CA TRP A 61 15.98 -12.94 12.47
C TRP A 61 16.11 -14.35 11.90
N ASP A 62 16.07 -15.38 12.74
CA ASP A 62 16.21 -16.77 12.31
C ASP A 62 15.06 -17.21 11.38
N PRO A 63 13.79 -16.84 11.64
CA PRO A 63 12.71 -17.11 10.68
C PRO A 63 12.87 -16.36 9.36
N VAL A 64 13.41 -15.13 9.39
CA VAL A 64 13.68 -14.33 8.18
C VAL A 64 14.79 -14.95 7.34
N THR A 65 15.88 -15.36 7.97
CA THR A 65 16.99 -16.05 7.26
C THR A 65 16.56 -17.41 6.73
N LYS A 66 15.66 -18.13 7.43
CA LYS A 66 15.06 -19.36 6.92
C LYS A 66 14.16 -19.12 5.70
N ASP A 67 13.38 -18.03 5.70
CA ASP A 67 12.58 -17.63 4.52
C ASP A 67 13.46 -17.19 3.35
N ALA A 68 14.67 -16.70 3.63
CA ALA A 68 15.66 -16.31 2.62
C ALA A 68 16.46 -17.47 2.01
N GLY A 69 16.35 -18.69 2.54
CA GLY A 69 17.04 -19.86 1.98
C GLY A 69 16.29 -20.49 0.78
N ALA A 70 16.98 -21.37 0.04
CA ALA A 70 16.56 -21.99 -1.23
C ALA A 70 15.18 -22.73 -1.25
N ALA A 71 14.50 -22.86 -0.11
CA ALA A 71 13.17 -23.46 -0.02
C ALA A 71 12.04 -22.46 0.28
N GLY A 72 12.34 -21.24 0.73
CA GLY A 72 11.35 -20.20 1.04
C GLY A 72 10.18 -20.69 1.92
N ASP A 73 10.45 -21.50 2.95
CA ASP A 73 9.44 -22.30 3.67
C ASP A 73 9.41 -22.04 5.20
N ALA A 74 9.49 -20.76 5.59
CA ALA A 74 9.33 -20.37 6.99
C ALA A 74 7.84 -20.09 7.30
N GLY A 75 7.23 -20.93 8.14
CA GLY A 75 5.89 -20.67 8.68
C GLY A 75 5.89 -19.56 9.74
N TYR A 76 4.75 -18.86 9.89
CA TYR A 76 4.58 -17.80 10.91
C TYR A 76 4.28 -18.37 12.30
N SER A 77 4.98 -17.91 13.34
CA SER A 77 4.65 -18.20 14.74
C SER A 77 3.67 -17.17 15.33
N PRO A 78 2.92 -17.51 16.39
CA PRO A 78 2.05 -16.55 17.09
C PRO A 78 2.81 -15.35 17.67
N GLU A 79 4.02 -15.56 18.18
CA GLU A 79 4.89 -14.51 18.75
C GLU A 79 5.29 -13.50 17.66
N ASN A 80 5.75 -14.00 16.52
CA ASN A 80 6.15 -13.19 15.37
C ASN A 80 4.96 -12.37 14.88
N THR A 81 3.82 -13.03 14.70
CA THR A 81 2.57 -12.39 14.25
C THR A 81 2.16 -11.26 15.19
N THR A 82 2.30 -11.46 16.50
CA THR A 82 1.96 -10.46 17.51
C THR A 82 2.91 -9.26 17.47
N ILE A 83 4.22 -9.48 17.34
CA ILE A 83 5.23 -8.41 17.26
C ILE A 83 5.02 -7.57 16.00
N TYR A 84 4.81 -8.20 14.85
CA TYR A 84 4.57 -7.48 13.59
C TYR A 84 3.24 -6.71 13.63
N THR A 85 2.17 -7.30 14.15
CA THR A 85 0.87 -6.61 14.26
C THR A 85 0.92 -5.46 15.25
N GLY A 86 1.53 -5.66 16.42
CA GLY A 86 1.68 -4.63 17.45
C GLY A 86 2.54 -3.45 16.98
N SER A 87 3.68 -3.73 16.35
CA SER A 87 4.56 -2.70 15.80
C SER A 87 3.89 -1.89 14.69
N MET A 88 3.10 -2.52 13.82
CA MET A 88 2.27 -1.83 12.82
C MET A 88 1.27 -0.87 13.46
N LEU A 89 0.49 -1.32 14.47
CA LEU A 89 -0.49 -0.48 15.15
C LEU A 89 0.15 0.74 15.85
N VAL A 90 1.27 0.52 16.55
CA VAL A 90 2.02 1.60 17.20
C VAL A 90 2.59 2.58 16.16
N SER A 91 3.10 2.06 15.04
CA SER A 91 3.62 2.88 13.95
C SER A 91 2.54 3.77 13.35
N VAL A 92 1.32 3.28 13.16
CA VAL A 92 0.19 4.09 12.66
C VAL A 92 -0.11 5.27 13.58
N ILE A 93 -0.15 5.06 14.90
CA ILE A 93 -0.43 6.11 15.90
C ILE A 93 0.67 7.18 15.92
N ILE A 94 1.93 6.78 15.75
CA ILE A 94 3.07 7.69 15.76
C ILE A 94 3.19 8.45 14.44
N LEU A 95 3.18 7.72 13.32
CA LEU A 95 3.35 8.29 11.99
C LEU A 95 2.23 9.27 11.66
N GLN A 96 0.97 8.99 12.05
CA GLN A 96 -0.11 9.96 11.83
C GLN A 96 0.17 11.30 12.53
N ALA A 97 0.69 11.27 13.76
CA ALA A 97 0.98 12.48 14.52
C ALA A 97 2.16 13.24 13.92
N LEU A 98 3.22 12.52 13.50
CA LEU A 98 4.39 13.11 12.86
C LEU A 98 4.06 13.73 11.51
N PHE A 99 3.32 13.02 10.65
CA PHE A 99 2.93 13.49 9.32
C PHE A 99 1.97 14.67 9.39
N ARG A 100 1.03 14.65 10.34
CA ARG A 100 0.15 15.79 10.60
C ARG A 100 0.94 17.02 11.02
N LYS A 101 1.83 16.90 12.00
CA LYS A 101 2.64 18.04 12.46
C LYS A 101 3.59 18.57 11.39
N ALA A 102 4.10 17.68 10.53
CA ALA A 102 4.93 18.04 9.39
C ALA A 102 4.12 18.59 8.18
N ASN A 103 2.78 18.67 8.30
CA ASN A 103 1.87 19.09 7.23
C ASN A 103 2.08 18.32 5.93
N VAL A 104 2.34 17.01 6.03
CA VAL A 104 2.48 16.14 4.86
C VAL A 104 1.12 16.01 4.18
N PRO A 105 1.03 16.12 2.84
CA PRO A 105 -0.25 15.95 2.14
C PRO A 105 -0.89 14.60 2.45
N CYS A 106 -2.21 14.57 2.65
CA CYS A 106 -2.98 13.34 2.95
C CYS A 106 -4.27 13.22 2.11
N ASP A 107 -4.33 13.93 0.98
CA ASP A 107 -5.49 13.95 0.09
C ASP A 107 -5.55 12.73 -0.85
N ASP A 108 -6.59 12.67 -1.68
CA ASP A 108 -6.77 11.66 -2.74
C ASP A 108 -5.52 11.52 -3.63
N LYS A 109 -4.79 12.62 -3.89
CA LYS A 109 -3.58 12.62 -4.72
C LYS A 109 -2.44 11.89 -4.02
N MET A 110 -2.23 12.14 -2.72
CA MET A 110 -1.27 11.38 -1.92
C MET A 110 -1.64 9.91 -1.88
N THR A 111 -2.93 9.57 -1.75
CA THR A 111 -3.37 8.18 -1.78
C THR A 111 -2.96 7.49 -3.08
N LEU A 112 -3.16 8.12 -4.23
CA LEU A 112 -2.70 7.61 -5.53
C LEU A 112 -1.18 7.45 -5.61
N ALA A 113 -0.42 8.38 -5.04
CA ALA A 113 1.03 8.27 -4.95
C ALA A 113 1.44 7.01 -4.15
N LEU A 114 0.87 6.82 -2.96
CA LEU A 114 1.17 5.69 -2.09
C LEU A 114 0.76 4.35 -2.70
N ILE A 115 -0.35 4.27 -3.43
CA ILE A 115 -0.76 3.06 -4.17
C ILE A 115 0.35 2.60 -5.13
N ALA A 116 1.00 3.52 -5.84
CA ALA A 116 2.10 3.16 -6.74
C ALA A 116 3.27 2.49 -5.99
N TRP A 117 3.57 2.94 -4.77
CA TRP A 117 4.60 2.31 -3.92
C TRP A 117 4.16 0.96 -3.36
N VAL A 118 2.88 0.80 -3.02
CA VAL A 118 2.31 -0.50 -2.63
C VAL A 118 2.42 -1.50 -3.78
N CYS A 119 2.24 -1.07 -5.03
CA CYS A 119 2.44 -1.93 -6.21
C CYS A 119 3.92 -2.24 -6.50
N LEU A 120 4.84 -1.34 -6.18
CA LEU A 120 6.26 -1.52 -6.48
C LEU A 120 6.89 -2.70 -5.72
N ALA A 121 6.53 -2.86 -4.44
CA ALA A 121 7.04 -3.95 -3.60
C ALA A 121 6.77 -5.35 -4.18
N PRO A 122 5.52 -5.76 -4.50
CA PRO A 122 5.26 -7.06 -5.08
C PRO A 122 5.85 -7.22 -6.49
N VAL A 123 5.95 -6.14 -7.29
CA VAL A 123 6.61 -6.21 -8.61
C VAL A 123 8.07 -6.65 -8.48
N MET A 124 8.81 -6.09 -7.51
CA MET A 124 10.18 -6.51 -7.26
C MET A 124 10.26 -7.86 -6.54
N ARG A 125 9.31 -8.17 -5.64
CA ARG A 125 9.29 -9.47 -4.95
C ARG A 125 9.06 -10.65 -5.89
N VAL A 126 8.28 -10.45 -6.95
CA VAL A 126 8.05 -11.48 -7.99
C VAL A 126 9.29 -11.70 -8.85
N LEU A 127 10.11 -10.66 -9.08
CA LEU A 127 11.41 -10.83 -9.73
C LEU A 127 12.36 -11.65 -8.86
N GLU A 128 12.33 -11.42 -7.56
CA GLU A 128 13.04 -12.26 -6.59
C GLU A 128 12.52 -13.69 -6.59
N ASP A 129 11.19 -13.90 -6.57
CA ASP A 129 10.60 -15.25 -6.68
C ASP A 129 10.93 -15.95 -8.02
N ALA A 130 11.36 -15.19 -9.02
CA ALA A 130 11.80 -15.70 -10.31
C ALA A 130 13.33 -15.92 -10.39
N ASP A 131 14.07 -15.79 -9.29
CA ASP A 131 15.54 -15.90 -9.21
C ASP A 131 16.29 -14.85 -10.06
N PHE A 132 15.72 -13.65 -10.19
CA PHE A 132 16.35 -12.57 -10.96
C PHE A 132 17.60 -12.01 -10.26
N PHE A 133 17.52 -11.73 -8.96
CA PHE A 133 18.60 -11.06 -8.24
C PHE A 133 19.71 -12.05 -7.84
N SER A 134 20.94 -11.56 -7.70
CA SER A 134 22.09 -12.40 -7.34
C SER A 134 22.01 -12.84 -5.87
N ALA A 135 22.68 -13.95 -5.52
CA ALA A 135 22.77 -14.47 -4.14
C ALA A 135 23.42 -13.52 -3.10
N GLU A 136 23.96 -12.38 -3.53
CA GLU A 136 24.47 -11.32 -2.63
C GLU A 136 23.40 -10.24 -2.37
N MET A 137 22.41 -10.12 -3.25
CA MET A 137 21.41 -9.04 -3.28
C MET A 137 19.98 -9.54 -3.04
N ASP A 138 19.71 -10.83 -3.24
CA ASP A 138 18.44 -11.53 -2.95
C ASP A 138 17.87 -11.18 -1.56
N VAL A 139 18.72 -11.14 -0.54
CA VAL A 139 18.36 -10.79 0.84
C VAL A 139 17.68 -9.42 0.94
N LEU A 140 18.01 -8.47 0.05
CA LEU A 140 17.36 -7.15 0.02
C LEU A 140 15.92 -7.20 -0.48
N PHE A 141 15.57 -8.17 -1.32
CA PHE A 141 14.25 -8.30 -1.94
C PHE A 141 13.31 -9.25 -1.18
N ILE A 142 13.78 -9.84 -0.08
CA ILE A 142 12.98 -10.68 0.81
C ILE A 142 12.47 -9.86 2.00
N SER A 143 11.40 -10.32 2.64
CA SER A 143 10.83 -9.64 3.82
C SER A 143 11.71 -9.88 5.06
N PRO A 144 11.89 -8.87 5.94
CA PRO A 144 11.31 -7.53 5.91
C PRO A 144 12.13 -6.49 5.13
N LEU A 145 13.33 -6.83 4.67
CA LEU A 145 14.30 -5.88 4.11
C LEU A 145 13.80 -5.13 2.88
N ILE A 146 13.02 -5.78 2.02
CA ILE A 146 12.40 -5.15 0.85
C ILE A 146 11.59 -3.90 1.24
N HIS A 147 10.82 -4.02 2.32
CA HIS A 147 9.97 -2.92 2.82
C HIS A 147 10.82 -1.80 3.41
N LEU A 148 11.95 -2.13 4.06
CA LEU A 148 12.83 -1.13 4.68
C LEU A 148 13.55 -0.28 3.64
N HIS A 149 14.17 -0.88 2.63
CA HIS A 149 14.87 -0.10 1.61
C HIS A 149 13.88 0.63 0.69
N LEU A 150 12.72 0.05 0.37
CA LEU A 150 11.67 0.77 -0.36
C LEU A 150 11.11 1.95 0.42
N ALA A 151 10.95 1.82 1.74
CA ALA A 151 10.60 2.94 2.60
C ALA A 151 11.70 4.01 2.58
N ALA A 152 12.99 3.63 2.58
CA ALA A 152 14.09 4.57 2.45
C ALA A 152 14.05 5.33 1.11
N TRP A 153 13.74 4.66 0.00
CA TRP A 153 13.51 5.30 -1.30
C TRP A 153 12.31 6.25 -1.27
N LEU A 154 11.16 5.82 -0.70
CA LEU A 154 9.97 6.64 -0.57
C LEU A 154 10.26 7.92 0.22
N ILE A 155 10.89 7.79 1.39
CA ILE A 155 11.26 8.92 2.24
C ILE A 155 12.29 9.82 1.53
N GLY A 156 13.29 9.23 0.87
CA GLY A 156 14.31 9.95 0.13
C GLY A 156 13.71 10.80 -1.01
N ILE A 157 12.81 10.23 -1.80
CA ILE A 157 12.10 10.94 -2.88
C ILE A 157 11.18 12.03 -2.31
N ALA A 158 10.49 11.77 -1.20
CA ALA A 158 9.65 12.77 -0.53
C ALA A 158 10.48 13.98 -0.08
N ILE A 159 11.59 13.74 0.63
CA ILE A 159 12.51 14.80 1.12
C ILE A 159 13.12 15.56 -0.06
N LEU A 160 13.65 14.84 -1.06
CA LEU A 160 14.24 15.44 -2.26
C LEU A 160 13.23 16.35 -2.97
N SER A 161 12.00 15.87 -3.14
CA SER A 161 10.95 16.62 -3.85
C SER A 161 10.52 17.85 -3.06
N GLN A 162 10.35 17.73 -1.73
CA GLN A 162 10.05 18.87 -0.86
C GLN A 162 11.16 19.90 -0.88
N TRP A 163 12.42 19.47 -0.81
CA TRP A 163 13.58 20.35 -0.81
C TRP A 163 13.74 21.10 -2.13
N LEU A 164 13.56 20.40 -3.26
CA LEU A 164 13.72 21.00 -4.59
C LEU A 164 12.56 21.93 -4.95
N ALA A 165 11.32 21.52 -4.69
CA ALA A 165 10.14 22.15 -5.26
C ALA A 165 9.09 22.65 -4.26
N GLY A 166 9.16 22.26 -2.98
CA GLY A 166 8.12 22.59 -1.98
C GLY A 166 7.90 24.09 -1.76
N LYS A 167 8.91 24.93 -2.03
CA LYS A 167 8.78 26.40 -1.96
C LYS A 167 7.82 27.01 -3.00
N TRP A 168 7.42 26.24 -4.01
CA TRP A 168 6.43 26.63 -5.01
C TRP A 168 5.09 25.91 -4.83
N ASP A 169 4.89 25.17 -3.73
CA ASP A 169 3.60 24.57 -3.43
C ASP A 169 2.52 25.67 -3.31
N GLY A 170 1.39 25.44 -3.98
CA GLY A 170 0.30 26.43 -4.08
C GLY A 170 0.48 27.51 -5.15
N ALA A 171 1.64 27.58 -5.81
CA ALA A 171 1.84 28.51 -6.93
C ALA A 171 1.00 28.11 -8.16
N THR A 172 0.34 29.10 -8.77
CA THR A 172 -0.56 28.88 -9.91
C THR A 172 0.00 29.38 -11.25
N THR A 173 1.10 30.14 -11.22
CA THR A 173 1.67 30.74 -12.43
C THR A 173 2.40 29.69 -13.30
N ASP A 174 2.32 29.84 -14.62
CA ASP A 174 3.06 28.97 -15.56
C ASP A 174 4.58 29.03 -15.33
N ARG A 175 5.09 30.19 -14.92
CA ARG A 175 6.52 30.39 -14.66
C ARG A 175 7.00 29.57 -13.47
N ASP A 176 6.21 29.50 -12.39
CA ASP A 176 6.59 28.72 -11.22
C ASP A 176 6.42 27.22 -11.48
N GLU A 177 5.39 26.82 -12.21
CA GLU A 177 5.22 25.44 -12.67
C GLU A 177 6.40 24.99 -13.55
N GLN A 178 6.93 25.86 -14.41
CA GLN A 178 8.14 25.56 -15.19
C GLN A 178 9.36 25.34 -14.29
N LYS A 179 9.53 26.14 -13.22
CA LYS A 179 10.63 25.96 -12.25
C LYS A 179 10.51 24.62 -11.52
N VAL A 180 9.31 24.26 -11.07
CA VAL A 180 9.05 22.97 -10.42
C VAL A 180 9.43 21.81 -11.35
N ARG A 181 9.03 21.87 -12.62
CA ARG A 181 9.39 20.85 -13.62
C ARG A 181 10.89 20.77 -13.85
N LEU A 182 11.56 21.91 -14.05
CA LEU A 182 13.00 21.97 -14.26
C LEU A 182 13.80 21.50 -13.05
N ALA A 183 13.26 21.63 -11.83
CA ALA A 183 13.87 21.13 -10.62
C ALA A 183 13.62 19.62 -10.43
N LEU A 184 12.37 19.16 -10.50
CA LEU A 184 12.01 17.77 -10.19
C LEU A 184 12.41 16.79 -11.29
N LEU A 185 12.10 17.09 -12.56
CA LEU A 185 12.24 16.12 -13.64
C LEU A 185 13.67 15.56 -13.78
N PRO A 186 14.73 16.37 -13.95
CA PRO A 186 16.08 15.83 -14.09
C PRO A 186 16.55 15.07 -12.85
N SER A 187 16.23 15.58 -11.64
CA SER A 187 16.60 14.93 -10.38
C SER A 187 15.92 13.56 -10.21
N LEU A 188 14.63 13.46 -10.55
CA LEU A 188 13.91 12.19 -10.48
C LEU A 188 14.36 11.21 -11.57
N MET A 189 14.74 11.68 -12.76
CA MET A 189 15.34 10.84 -13.81
C MET A 189 16.70 10.29 -13.37
N ILE A 190 17.55 11.10 -12.74
CA ILE A 190 18.82 10.64 -12.16
C ILE A 190 18.56 9.62 -11.06
N ALA A 191 17.60 9.88 -10.17
CA ALA A 191 17.22 8.95 -9.13
C ALA A 191 16.71 7.61 -9.70
N LEU A 192 15.92 7.63 -10.78
CA LEU A 192 15.42 6.42 -11.44
C LEU A 192 16.57 5.64 -12.09
N MET A 193 17.51 6.34 -12.72
CA MET A 193 18.72 5.71 -13.28
C MET A 193 19.57 5.07 -12.17
N PHE A 194 19.73 5.76 -11.04
CA PHE A 194 20.45 5.23 -9.88
C PHE A 194 19.72 4.02 -9.27
N HIS A 195 18.39 4.05 -9.18
CA HIS A 195 17.57 2.94 -8.74
C HIS A 195 17.74 1.70 -9.63
N TRP A 196 17.69 1.89 -10.95
CA TRP A 196 17.96 0.80 -11.91
C TRP A 196 19.40 0.26 -11.79
N GLY A 197 20.40 1.14 -11.76
CA GLY A 197 21.81 0.75 -11.68
C GLY A 197 22.17 0.04 -10.37
N LEU A 198 21.54 0.43 -9.27
CA LEU A 198 21.79 -0.18 -7.96
C LEU A 198 21.07 -1.53 -7.81
N LEU A 199 19.82 -1.62 -8.25
CA LEU A 199 18.96 -2.77 -7.94
C LEU A 199 18.88 -3.80 -9.07
N TYR A 200 18.85 -3.38 -10.34
CA TYR A 200 18.56 -4.27 -11.48
C TYR A 200 19.80 -4.61 -12.29
N GLN A 201 20.66 -3.63 -12.57
CA GLN A 201 21.84 -3.83 -13.41
C GLN A 201 22.78 -4.96 -12.93
N PRO A 202 23.02 -5.18 -11.61
CA PRO A 202 23.91 -6.25 -11.16
C PRO A 202 23.45 -7.66 -11.60
N ALA A 203 22.14 -7.88 -11.67
CA ALA A 203 21.55 -9.17 -12.07
C ALA A 203 21.86 -9.55 -13.52
N TYR A 204 22.11 -8.58 -14.40
CA TYR A 204 22.42 -8.85 -15.81
C TYR A 204 23.79 -9.54 -16.01
N ILE A 205 24.66 -9.47 -15.00
CA ILE A 205 25.97 -10.13 -15.03
C ILE A 205 25.79 -11.63 -14.71
N VAL A 206 24.80 -11.96 -13.87
CA VAL A 206 24.50 -13.35 -13.47
C VAL A 206 23.75 -14.09 -14.58
N HIS A 207 22.86 -13.38 -15.28
CA HIS A 207 22.04 -13.91 -16.36
C HIS A 207 22.56 -13.49 -17.73
N ASP A 208 23.73 -14.00 -18.13
CA ASP A 208 24.44 -13.62 -19.37
C ASP A 208 23.70 -14.03 -20.66
N GLU A 209 22.89 -15.09 -20.59
CA GLU A 209 22.02 -15.53 -21.70
C GLU A 209 20.70 -14.73 -21.81
N MET A 210 20.39 -13.85 -20.85
CA MET A 210 19.17 -13.05 -20.86
C MET A 210 19.21 -12.01 -21.99
N GLY A 211 18.12 -11.92 -22.76
CA GLY A 211 17.94 -10.81 -23.70
C GLY A 211 17.89 -9.45 -22.98
N GLN A 212 18.17 -8.35 -23.69
CA GLN A 212 18.13 -7.00 -23.10
C GLN A 212 17.02 -6.11 -23.67
N VAL A 213 16.25 -6.60 -24.65
CA VAL A 213 15.29 -5.79 -25.41
C VAL A 213 14.17 -5.26 -24.52
N TRP A 214 13.56 -6.10 -23.70
CA TRP A 214 12.46 -5.72 -22.83
C TRP A 214 12.94 -5.05 -21.54
N ALA A 215 14.11 -5.43 -21.03
CA ALA A 215 14.73 -4.72 -19.90
C ALA A 215 15.05 -3.26 -20.27
N MET A 216 15.69 -3.02 -21.42
CA MET A 216 15.99 -1.68 -21.92
C MET A 216 14.73 -0.93 -22.37
N GLY A 217 13.80 -1.62 -23.06
CA GLY A 217 12.50 -1.08 -23.43
C GLY A 217 11.68 -0.63 -22.21
N GLY A 218 11.71 -1.42 -21.13
CA GLY A 218 11.10 -1.11 -19.85
C GLY A 218 11.73 0.11 -19.18
N LEU A 219 13.07 0.24 -19.23
CA LEU A 219 13.76 1.43 -18.73
C LEU A 219 13.37 2.70 -19.51
N LEU A 220 13.31 2.63 -20.84
CA LEU A 220 12.85 3.75 -21.68
C LEU A 220 11.37 4.09 -21.40
N ALA A 221 10.52 3.07 -21.26
CA ALA A 221 9.11 3.25 -20.89
C ALA A 221 8.97 3.88 -19.49
N ALA A 222 9.81 3.51 -18.53
CA ALA A 222 9.82 4.09 -17.19
C ALA A 222 10.20 5.58 -17.22
N PHE A 223 11.22 5.97 -18.01
CA PHE A 223 11.51 7.40 -18.24
C PHE A 223 10.35 8.13 -18.91
N GLY A 224 9.70 7.51 -19.89
CA GLY A 224 8.51 8.05 -20.54
C GLY A 224 7.35 8.24 -19.55
N MET A 225 7.13 7.27 -18.66
CA MET A 225 6.11 7.32 -17.61
C MET A 225 6.40 8.45 -16.62
N LEU A 226 7.65 8.58 -16.17
CA LEU A 226 8.08 9.65 -15.27
C LEU A 226 7.86 11.04 -15.89
N LEU A 227 8.23 11.21 -17.17
CA LEU A 227 8.00 12.46 -17.90
C LEU A 227 6.50 12.77 -17.99
N TRP A 228 5.70 11.78 -18.40
CA TRP A 228 4.25 11.91 -18.53
C TRP A 228 3.58 12.25 -17.19
N SER A 229 3.94 11.54 -16.12
CA SER A 229 3.36 11.71 -14.79
C SER A 229 3.70 13.09 -14.22
N VAL A 230 4.96 13.55 -14.35
CA VAL A 230 5.35 14.90 -13.92
C VAL A 230 4.52 15.94 -14.66
N ILE A 231 4.31 15.81 -15.97
CA ILE A 231 3.51 16.77 -16.75
C ILE A 231 2.04 16.77 -16.32
N LYS A 232 1.45 15.58 -16.09
CA LYS A 232 0.03 15.42 -15.75
C LYS A 232 -0.31 15.82 -14.32
N THR A 233 0.64 15.72 -13.40
CA THR A 233 0.48 16.10 -11.98
C THR A 233 0.80 17.59 -11.74
N ARG A 234 0.44 18.43 -12.71
CA ARG A 234 0.54 19.89 -12.60
C ARG A 234 -0.22 20.38 -11.35
N HIS A 235 0.35 21.32 -10.60
CA HIS A 235 -0.23 21.85 -9.34
C HIS A 235 -0.40 20.83 -8.20
N TRP A 236 0.12 19.61 -8.32
CA TRP A 236 0.20 18.71 -7.18
C TRP A 236 1.31 19.17 -6.24
N PRO A 237 1.15 18.99 -4.91
CA PRO A 237 2.22 19.26 -3.95
C PRO A 237 3.51 18.53 -4.35
N ALA A 238 4.66 19.17 -4.10
CA ALA A 238 5.96 18.66 -4.54
C ALA A 238 6.22 17.22 -4.08
N ILE A 239 5.96 16.91 -2.80
CA ILE A 239 6.08 15.55 -2.25
C ILE A 239 5.24 14.57 -3.05
N THR A 240 3.94 14.83 -3.15
CA THR A 240 2.98 13.93 -3.82
C THR A 240 3.35 13.70 -5.28
N ARG A 241 3.76 14.77 -5.97
CA ARG A 241 4.17 14.73 -7.38
C ARG A 241 5.41 13.89 -7.61
N GLY A 242 6.43 14.05 -6.76
CA GLY A 242 7.65 13.26 -6.82
C GLY A 242 7.41 11.79 -6.51
N LEU A 243 6.68 11.51 -5.44
CA LEU A 243 6.32 10.14 -5.04
C LEU A 243 5.51 9.41 -6.10
N PHE A 244 4.48 10.05 -6.67
CA PHE A 244 3.67 9.45 -7.73
C PHE A 244 4.49 9.19 -8.99
N SER A 245 5.31 10.17 -9.40
CA SER A 245 6.08 10.06 -10.64
C SER A 245 7.18 9.02 -10.56
N PHE A 246 7.92 8.99 -9.46
CA PHE A 246 8.96 7.98 -9.25
C PHE A 246 8.34 6.60 -9.03
N GLY A 247 7.32 6.48 -8.17
CA GLY A 247 6.69 5.20 -7.87
C GLY A 247 6.10 4.52 -9.12
N THR A 248 5.34 5.26 -9.94
CA THR A 248 4.77 4.71 -11.18
C THR A 248 5.83 4.36 -12.21
N ALA A 249 6.89 5.16 -12.34
CA ALA A 249 8.01 4.83 -13.23
C ALA A 249 8.75 3.57 -12.79
N SER A 250 9.01 3.41 -11.49
CA SER A 250 9.66 2.21 -10.94
C SER A 250 8.80 0.95 -11.10
N VAL A 251 7.46 1.06 -11.02
CA VAL A 251 6.55 -0.05 -11.34
C VAL A 251 6.69 -0.45 -12.82
N VAL A 252 6.67 0.52 -13.75
CA VAL A 252 6.87 0.25 -15.18
C VAL A 252 8.23 -0.39 -15.45
N LEU A 253 9.28 0.06 -14.75
CA LEU A 253 10.61 -0.53 -14.84
C LEU A 253 10.60 -2.01 -14.45
N GLY A 254 9.98 -2.36 -13.32
CA GLY A 254 9.90 -3.75 -12.86
C GLY A 254 9.06 -4.63 -13.79
N LEU A 255 7.93 -4.13 -14.30
CA LEU A 255 7.13 -4.84 -15.31
C LEU A 255 7.88 -5.06 -16.64
N GLY A 256 8.79 -4.16 -17.00
CA GLY A 256 9.69 -4.39 -18.15
C GLY A 256 10.60 -5.61 -17.96
N HIS A 257 11.02 -5.89 -16.73
CA HIS A 257 11.81 -7.08 -16.39
C HIS A 257 10.94 -8.34 -16.34
N TRP A 258 9.67 -8.24 -15.92
CA TRP A 258 8.71 -9.33 -16.09
C TRP A 258 8.54 -9.71 -17.56
N ALA A 259 8.40 -8.72 -18.45
CA ALA A 259 8.34 -8.97 -19.89
C ALA A 259 9.65 -9.58 -20.44
N GLN A 260 10.81 -9.18 -19.89
CA GLN A 260 12.09 -9.79 -20.25
C GLN A 260 12.16 -11.27 -19.84
N PHE A 261 11.71 -11.60 -18.63
CA PHE A 261 11.64 -12.98 -18.17
C PHE A 261 10.72 -13.83 -19.07
N LEU A 262 9.54 -13.33 -19.39
CA LEU A 262 8.60 -14.03 -20.28
C LEU A 262 9.16 -14.24 -21.71
N ALA A 263 10.02 -13.34 -22.18
CA ALA A 263 10.62 -13.43 -23.51
C ALA A 263 11.85 -14.35 -23.54
N THR A 264 12.71 -14.27 -22.52
CA THR A 264 13.90 -15.10 -22.35
C THR A 264 14.01 -15.51 -20.88
N PRO A 265 13.35 -16.60 -20.47
CA PRO A 265 13.42 -17.08 -19.10
C PRO A 265 14.87 -17.47 -18.77
N TRP A 266 15.34 -17.09 -17.58
CA TRP A 266 16.62 -17.57 -17.04
C TRP A 266 16.41 -18.80 -16.16
N ALA A 267 17.50 -19.49 -15.83
CA ALA A 267 17.46 -20.69 -15.00
C ALA A 267 16.96 -20.37 -13.59
N GLN A 268 16.05 -21.21 -13.08
CA GLN A 268 15.47 -21.08 -11.75
C GLN A 268 15.95 -22.23 -10.86
N GLU A 269 16.23 -21.95 -9.60
CA GLU A 269 16.64 -22.97 -8.63
C GLU A 269 15.51 -23.98 -8.37
N SER A 270 14.26 -23.52 -8.45
CA SER A 270 13.06 -24.34 -8.22
C SER A 270 12.84 -25.42 -9.29
N GLY A 271 13.46 -25.29 -10.47
CA GLY A 271 13.27 -26.18 -11.63
C GLY A 271 11.84 -26.17 -12.20
N ARG A 272 10.96 -25.28 -11.72
CA ARG A 272 9.56 -25.16 -12.17
C ARG A 272 9.47 -24.25 -13.39
N VAL A 273 9.70 -24.80 -14.57
CA VAL A 273 9.34 -24.10 -15.81
C VAL A 273 7.97 -24.62 -16.26
N LEU A 274 6.92 -23.85 -16.05
CA LEU A 274 5.61 -24.14 -16.64
C LEU A 274 5.74 -24.13 -18.17
N GLU A 275 5.37 -25.22 -18.84
CA GLU A 275 5.41 -25.34 -20.32
C GLU A 275 4.51 -24.31 -21.03
N SER A 276 3.53 -23.75 -20.30
CA SER A 276 2.69 -22.64 -20.77
C SER A 276 2.35 -21.69 -19.63
N THR A 277 2.50 -20.39 -19.85
CA THR A 277 2.09 -19.32 -18.92
C THR A 277 0.67 -18.85 -19.26
N PRO A 278 -0.39 -19.35 -18.60
CA PRO A 278 -1.75 -18.93 -18.89
C PRO A 278 -1.97 -17.48 -18.47
N ILE A 279 -2.47 -16.65 -19.40
CA ILE A 279 -2.79 -15.23 -19.17
C ILE A 279 -4.16 -15.05 -18.51
N TRP A 280 -5.04 -16.08 -18.58
CA TRP A 280 -6.41 -15.98 -18.08
C TRP A 280 -6.56 -15.60 -16.59
N PRO A 281 -5.65 -16.00 -15.67
CA PRO A 281 -5.71 -15.59 -14.26
C PRO A 281 -5.72 -14.07 -14.09
N LEU A 282 -5.04 -13.31 -14.97
CA LEU A 282 -5.01 -11.85 -14.90
C LEU A 282 -6.41 -11.25 -15.09
N PHE A 283 -7.25 -11.83 -15.96
CA PHE A 283 -8.61 -11.35 -16.17
C PHE A 283 -9.52 -11.65 -14.98
N VAL A 284 -9.29 -12.74 -14.25
CA VAL A 284 -10.06 -13.06 -13.05
C VAL A 284 -9.60 -12.19 -11.88
N VAL A 285 -8.29 -12.22 -11.59
CA VAL A 285 -7.69 -11.59 -10.41
C VAL A 285 -7.68 -10.05 -10.50
N LEU A 286 -7.48 -9.47 -11.68
CA LEU A 286 -7.50 -8.01 -11.86
C LEU A 286 -8.81 -7.52 -12.46
N GLY A 287 -9.41 -8.30 -13.37
CA GLY A 287 -10.61 -7.88 -14.11
C GLY A 287 -11.87 -7.87 -13.26
N ILE A 288 -12.14 -8.92 -12.47
CA ILE A 288 -13.34 -8.93 -11.60
C ILE A 288 -13.29 -7.80 -10.57
N PRO A 289 -12.19 -7.60 -9.80
CA PRO A 289 -12.10 -6.47 -8.88
C PRO A 289 -12.24 -5.11 -9.59
N ALA A 290 -11.66 -4.95 -10.79
CA ALA A 290 -11.81 -3.72 -11.56
C ALA A 290 -13.28 -3.44 -11.94
N VAL A 291 -14.04 -4.47 -12.33
CA VAL A 291 -15.48 -4.35 -12.62
C VAL A 291 -16.26 -3.95 -11.36
N VAL A 292 -15.96 -4.55 -10.21
CA VAL A 292 -16.58 -4.17 -8.92
C VAL A 292 -16.29 -2.70 -8.60
N CYS A 293 -15.01 -2.28 -8.68
CA CYS A 293 -14.60 -0.90 -8.46
C CYS A 293 -15.25 0.07 -9.44
N PHE A 294 -15.47 -0.32 -10.70
CA PHE A 294 -16.17 0.49 -11.69
C PHE A 294 -17.62 0.77 -11.29
N PHE A 295 -18.35 -0.25 -10.82
CA PHE A 295 -19.72 -0.07 -10.33
C PHE A 295 -19.77 0.76 -9.05
N MET A 296 -18.83 0.57 -8.13
CA MET A 296 -18.72 1.38 -6.92
C MET A 296 -18.43 2.86 -7.24
N TYR A 297 -17.48 3.11 -8.14
CA TYR A 297 -17.15 4.45 -8.61
C TYR A 297 -18.38 5.13 -9.24
N ARG A 298 -19.06 4.43 -10.15
CA ARG A 298 -20.28 4.95 -10.78
C ARG A 298 -21.38 5.26 -9.76
N ALA A 299 -21.51 4.46 -8.70
CA ALA A 299 -22.51 4.69 -7.66
C ALA A 299 -22.22 5.92 -6.77
N GLY A 300 -20.95 6.33 -6.64
CA GLY A 300 -20.54 7.40 -5.72
C GLY A 300 -20.01 8.69 -6.36
N VAL A 301 -19.68 8.68 -7.65
CA VAL A 301 -18.93 9.80 -8.29
C VAL A 301 -19.69 11.13 -8.27
N GLU A 302 -21.01 11.10 -8.46
CA GLU A 302 -21.83 12.32 -8.46
C GLU A 302 -21.84 12.97 -7.07
N ASP A 303 -22.10 12.19 -6.03
CA ASP A 303 -22.12 12.65 -4.64
C ASP A 303 -20.74 13.14 -4.19
N LEU A 304 -19.66 12.43 -4.61
CA LEU A 304 -18.29 12.86 -4.32
C LEU A 304 -17.96 14.21 -4.99
N HIS A 305 -18.40 14.42 -6.23
CA HIS A 305 -18.18 15.67 -6.94
C HIS A 305 -18.97 16.81 -6.28
N GLN A 306 -20.25 16.60 -5.99
CA GLN A 306 -21.07 17.59 -5.29
C GLN A 306 -20.46 17.97 -3.93
N LEU A 307 -19.99 16.99 -3.16
CA LEU A 307 -19.35 17.23 -1.88
C LEU A 307 -18.08 18.08 -2.04
N LYS A 308 -17.23 17.78 -3.02
CA LYS A 308 -16.01 18.58 -3.32
C LYS A 308 -16.33 20.02 -3.72
N LEU A 309 -17.43 20.26 -4.44
CA LEU A 309 -17.87 21.62 -4.79
C LEU A 309 -18.30 22.45 -3.57
N THR A 310 -18.75 21.78 -2.50
CA THR A 310 -19.07 22.44 -1.22
C THR A 310 -17.83 22.68 -0.33
N GLY A 311 -16.63 22.31 -0.79
CA GLY A 311 -15.38 22.45 -0.02
C GLY A 311 -15.18 21.37 1.06
N HIS A 312 -15.96 20.29 1.03
CA HIS A 312 -15.89 19.21 2.01
C HIS A 312 -15.26 17.93 1.43
N GLU A 313 -14.80 17.06 2.32
CA GLU A 313 -14.20 15.76 1.99
C GLU A 313 -15.07 14.61 2.53
N ALA A 314 -15.17 13.52 1.77
CA ALA A 314 -16.06 12.40 2.10
C ALA A 314 -15.62 11.73 3.41
N GLY A 315 -16.50 11.75 4.42
CA GLY A 315 -16.26 11.13 5.73
C GLY A 315 -15.35 11.95 6.66
N VAL A 316 -15.07 13.22 6.34
CA VAL A 316 -14.30 14.12 7.21
C VAL A 316 -15.18 15.29 7.66
N LEU A 317 -15.17 15.59 8.96
CA LEU A 317 -15.91 16.70 9.53
C LEU A 317 -15.36 18.07 9.11
N PRO A 318 -16.13 19.16 9.21
CA PRO A 318 -15.61 20.52 8.99
C PRO A 318 -14.47 20.89 9.94
N VAL A 319 -13.67 21.89 9.55
CA VAL A 319 -12.51 22.36 10.34
C VAL A 319 -12.96 22.87 11.70
N GLY A 320 -12.26 22.42 12.75
CA GLY A 320 -12.52 22.82 14.14
C GLY A 320 -13.66 22.06 14.81
N VAL A 321 -14.41 21.22 14.09
CA VAL A 321 -15.53 20.46 14.66
C VAL A 321 -15.06 19.13 15.23
N ARG A 322 -15.42 18.85 16.48
CA ARG A 322 -15.20 17.56 17.14
C ARG A 322 -16.29 16.55 16.81
N LEU A 323 -15.93 15.27 16.89
CA LEU A 323 -16.88 14.19 16.59
C LEU A 323 -18.05 14.14 17.57
N ASP A 324 -17.79 14.31 18.87
CA ASP A 324 -18.81 14.34 19.92
C ASP A 324 -19.81 15.49 19.72
N THR A 325 -19.32 16.68 19.40
CA THR A 325 -20.16 17.84 19.08
C THR A 325 -21.07 17.57 17.88
N TRP A 326 -20.51 16.95 16.84
CA TRP A 326 -21.25 16.60 15.62
C TRP A 326 -22.36 15.58 15.89
N GLU A 327 -22.07 14.53 16.64
CA GLU A 327 -23.06 13.50 17.01
C GLU A 327 -24.17 14.09 17.90
N ASN A 328 -23.82 14.96 18.84
CA ASN A 328 -24.77 15.65 19.71
C ASN A 328 -25.72 16.60 18.95
N ALA A 329 -25.30 17.12 17.79
CA ALA A 329 -26.14 17.97 16.97
C ALA A 329 -27.30 17.18 16.30
N GLY A 330 -27.22 15.84 16.24
CA GLY A 330 -28.29 14.96 15.80
C GLY A 330 -28.91 15.40 14.47
N ASP A 331 -30.23 15.59 14.48
CA ASP A 331 -31.03 15.93 13.30
C ASP A 331 -30.62 17.25 12.61
N LEU A 332 -29.94 18.15 13.31
CA LEU A 332 -29.43 19.40 12.73
C LEU A 332 -28.41 19.13 11.62
N THR A 333 -27.69 18.01 11.70
CA THR A 333 -26.66 17.63 10.71
C THR A 333 -27.25 16.99 9.46
N THR A 334 -28.51 16.57 9.48
CA THR A 334 -29.14 15.78 8.40
C THR A 334 -29.07 16.44 7.04
N ASN A 335 -29.21 17.77 6.99
CA ASN A 335 -29.16 18.53 5.74
C ASN A 335 -27.75 18.98 5.35
N HIS A 336 -26.74 18.70 6.17
CA HIS A 336 -25.38 19.11 5.89
C HIS A 336 -24.78 18.26 4.76
N PRO A 337 -24.03 18.84 3.80
CA PRO A 337 -23.44 18.09 2.68
C PRO A 337 -22.62 16.87 3.12
N VAL A 338 -21.85 17.00 4.20
CA VAL A 338 -21.07 15.88 4.78
C VAL A 338 -21.98 14.72 5.18
N GLN A 339 -23.14 14.97 5.78
CA GLN A 339 -24.04 13.90 6.22
C GLN A 339 -24.79 13.27 5.04
N LEU A 340 -25.23 14.09 4.08
CA LEU A 340 -26.00 13.66 2.92
C LEU A 340 -25.17 12.87 1.90
N LEU A 341 -23.97 13.37 1.58
CA LEU A 341 -23.22 12.92 0.40
C LEU A 341 -22.05 11.98 0.76
N SER A 342 -21.54 12.00 2.00
CA SER A 342 -20.33 11.23 2.32
C SER A 342 -20.51 9.73 2.14
N LYS A 343 -21.65 9.15 2.54
CA LYS A 343 -21.84 7.69 2.53
C LYS A 343 -21.59 7.07 1.14
N LYS A 344 -22.23 7.65 0.12
CA LYS A 344 -22.09 7.22 -1.27
C LYS A 344 -20.83 7.80 -1.92
N GLY A 345 -20.50 9.07 -1.65
CA GLY A 345 -19.29 9.70 -2.18
C GLY A 345 -18.01 8.96 -1.82
N LEU A 346 -17.96 8.36 -0.63
CA LEU A 346 -16.82 7.57 -0.14
C LEU A 346 -16.54 6.36 -1.04
N LEU A 347 -17.55 5.74 -1.66
CA LEU A 347 -17.39 4.60 -2.58
C LEU A 347 -16.57 4.94 -3.82
N ALA A 348 -16.53 6.22 -4.23
CA ALA A 348 -15.79 6.68 -5.39
C ALA A 348 -14.40 7.27 -5.03
N THR A 349 -14.01 7.25 -3.76
CA THR A 349 -12.68 7.75 -3.35
C THR A 349 -11.58 6.74 -3.72
N PRO A 350 -10.38 7.21 -4.13
CA PRO A 350 -9.25 6.32 -4.42
C PRO A 350 -8.90 5.41 -3.26
N MET A 351 -9.04 5.91 -2.03
CA MET A 351 -8.81 5.20 -0.78
C MET A 351 -9.66 3.91 -0.70
N VAL A 352 -10.97 4.03 -0.89
CA VAL A 352 -11.90 2.90 -0.78
C VAL A 352 -11.78 1.97 -1.99
N LEU A 353 -11.70 2.54 -3.19
CA LEU A 353 -11.57 1.76 -4.41
C LEU A 353 -10.31 0.90 -4.40
N ALA A 354 -9.17 1.46 -3.98
CA ALA A 354 -7.93 0.70 -3.89
C ALA A 354 -8.02 -0.40 -2.84
N MET A 355 -8.55 -0.10 -1.65
CA MET A 355 -8.72 -1.09 -0.59
C MET A 355 -9.59 -2.27 -1.04
N VAL A 356 -10.70 -1.98 -1.71
CA VAL A 356 -11.58 -3.00 -2.29
C VAL A 356 -10.87 -3.81 -3.35
N PHE A 357 -10.21 -3.13 -4.28
CA PHE A 357 -9.44 -3.78 -5.34
C PHE A 357 -8.39 -4.72 -4.76
N GLY A 358 -7.62 -4.26 -3.77
CA GLY A 358 -6.56 -5.04 -3.14
C GLY A 358 -7.06 -6.30 -2.43
N GLN A 359 -8.10 -6.18 -1.61
CA GLN A 359 -8.65 -7.33 -0.86
C GLN A 359 -9.32 -8.35 -1.78
N LEU A 360 -9.98 -7.90 -2.85
CA LEU A 360 -10.56 -8.80 -3.84
C LEU A 360 -9.48 -9.45 -4.70
N CYS A 361 -8.46 -8.70 -5.12
CA CYS A 361 -7.31 -9.20 -5.87
C CYS A 361 -6.66 -10.37 -5.10
N ASP A 362 -6.39 -10.18 -3.81
CA ASP A 362 -5.89 -11.24 -2.92
C ASP A 362 -6.81 -12.46 -2.89
N GLY A 363 -8.10 -12.25 -2.57
CA GLY A 363 -9.06 -13.34 -2.48
C GLY A 363 -9.20 -14.16 -3.77
N PHE A 364 -9.16 -13.51 -4.94
CA PHE A 364 -9.20 -14.20 -6.23
C PHE A 364 -7.84 -14.83 -6.60
N ALA A 365 -6.72 -14.19 -6.26
CA ALA A 365 -5.39 -14.73 -6.52
C ALA A 365 -5.16 -16.05 -5.77
N THR A 366 -5.48 -16.09 -4.48
CA THR A 366 -5.38 -17.30 -3.65
C THR A 366 -6.29 -18.40 -4.17
N MET A 367 -7.55 -18.09 -4.51
CA MET A 367 -8.48 -19.08 -5.07
C MET A 367 -7.97 -19.67 -6.37
N VAL A 368 -7.54 -18.83 -7.31
CA VAL A 368 -7.01 -19.31 -8.59
C VAL A 368 -5.73 -20.11 -8.36
N GLY A 369 -4.81 -19.64 -7.53
CA GLY A 369 -3.54 -20.30 -7.23
C GLY A 369 -3.71 -21.70 -6.63
N ILE A 370 -4.62 -21.86 -5.66
CA ILE A 370 -4.86 -23.14 -4.99
C ILE A 370 -5.72 -24.05 -5.88
N ASP A 371 -6.92 -23.60 -6.26
CA ASP A 371 -7.90 -24.47 -6.93
C ASP A 371 -7.50 -24.83 -8.38
N SER A 372 -6.66 -24.01 -9.04
CA SER A 372 -6.28 -24.23 -10.46
C SER A 372 -4.80 -24.53 -10.69
N PHE A 373 -3.90 -24.13 -9.77
CA PHE A 373 -2.44 -24.29 -9.96
C PHE A 373 -1.76 -25.12 -8.86
N GLY A 374 -2.49 -25.61 -7.85
CA GLY A 374 -1.95 -26.49 -6.81
C GLY A 374 -0.94 -25.82 -5.88
N TYR A 375 -1.03 -24.50 -5.69
CA TYR A 375 -0.25 -23.81 -4.67
C TYR A 375 -0.78 -24.10 -3.26
N GLY A 376 0.11 -24.00 -2.26
CA GLY A 376 -0.25 -24.14 -0.84
C GLY A 376 -0.37 -22.80 -0.12
N GLU A 377 -1.29 -22.70 0.83
CA GLU A 377 -1.43 -21.55 1.73
C GLU A 377 -0.45 -21.66 2.90
N LYS A 378 0.23 -20.55 3.24
CA LYS A 378 1.23 -20.50 4.32
C LYS A 378 0.68 -19.94 5.62
N HIS A 379 -0.40 -19.14 5.56
CA HIS A 379 -0.93 -18.48 6.73
C HIS A 379 -1.93 -19.39 7.48
N PRO A 380 -1.72 -19.69 8.79
CA PRO A 380 -2.54 -20.68 9.52
C PRO A 380 -4.04 -20.39 9.49
N VAL A 381 -4.42 -19.10 9.55
CA VAL A 381 -5.82 -18.69 9.53
C VAL A 381 -6.45 -18.87 8.15
N SER A 382 -5.71 -18.57 7.09
CA SER A 382 -6.21 -18.72 5.72
C SER A 382 -6.35 -20.20 5.37
N ASP A 383 -5.36 -21.01 5.74
CA ASP A 383 -5.35 -22.47 5.56
C ASP A 383 -6.56 -23.12 6.26
N ALA A 384 -6.88 -22.71 7.50
CA ALA A 384 -8.05 -23.20 8.21
C ALA A 384 -9.38 -22.91 7.48
N VAL A 385 -9.51 -21.73 6.83
CA VAL A 385 -10.69 -21.38 6.03
C VAL A 385 -10.79 -22.27 4.78
N ILE A 386 -9.66 -22.51 4.10
CA ILE A 386 -9.60 -23.34 2.89
C ILE A 386 -9.96 -24.79 3.20
N GLN A 387 -9.38 -25.36 4.27
CA GLN A 387 -9.71 -26.72 4.72
C GLN A 387 -11.20 -26.88 5.07
N PHE A 388 -11.81 -25.86 5.66
CA PHE A 388 -13.25 -25.87 5.91
C PHE A 388 -14.04 -25.80 4.59
N GLY A 389 -13.58 -25.02 3.61
CA GLY A 389 -14.11 -25.02 2.25
C GLY A 389 -14.06 -26.39 1.59
N GLY A 390 -12.95 -27.13 1.74
CA GLY A 390 -12.82 -28.51 1.25
C GLY A 390 -13.85 -29.46 1.87
N ARG A 391 -14.10 -29.36 3.19
CA ARG A 391 -15.17 -30.14 3.85
C ARG A 391 -16.56 -29.79 3.32
N LEU A 392 -16.79 -28.52 2.95
CA LEU A 392 -18.05 -28.12 2.31
C LEU A 392 -18.16 -28.70 0.91
N ASN A 393 -17.09 -28.72 0.12
CA ASN A 393 -17.06 -29.39 -1.19
C ASN A 393 -17.49 -30.86 -1.07
N ASP A 394 -16.93 -31.60 -0.11
CA ASP A 394 -17.29 -33.00 0.17
C ASP A 394 -18.78 -33.14 0.51
N SER A 395 -19.33 -32.20 1.30
CA SER A 395 -20.73 -32.22 1.73
C SER A 395 -21.72 -31.88 0.61
N PHE A 396 -21.33 -31.03 -0.33
CA PHE A 396 -22.16 -30.56 -1.45
C PHE A 396 -21.93 -31.35 -2.75
N GLY A 397 -20.95 -32.26 -2.77
CA GLY A 397 -20.57 -33.02 -3.97
C GLY A 397 -19.89 -32.17 -5.04
N ILE A 398 -19.13 -31.15 -4.64
CA ILE A 398 -18.36 -30.29 -5.55
C ILE A 398 -17.00 -30.95 -5.79
N GLU A 399 -16.75 -31.43 -7.01
CA GLU A 399 -15.48 -32.08 -7.39
C GLU A 399 -14.40 -31.10 -7.85
N TYR A 400 -14.72 -29.81 -7.95
CA TYR A 400 -13.81 -28.77 -8.44
C TYR A 400 -13.13 -28.00 -7.29
N GLY A 401 -11.80 -27.94 -7.33
CA GLY A 401 -10.96 -27.17 -6.40
C GLY A 401 -10.79 -27.81 -5.02
N GLU A 402 -9.84 -27.30 -4.24
CA GLU A 402 -9.55 -27.72 -2.87
C GLU A 402 -10.43 -27.00 -1.84
N GLY A 403 -11.27 -26.06 -2.30
CA GLY A 403 -12.20 -25.30 -1.46
C GLY A 403 -11.79 -23.85 -1.23
N ALA A 404 -10.82 -23.33 -2.00
CA ALA A 404 -10.32 -21.98 -1.82
C ALA A 404 -11.33 -20.88 -2.21
N TRP A 405 -12.39 -21.22 -2.96
CA TRP A 405 -13.54 -20.32 -3.20
C TRP A 405 -14.14 -19.73 -1.92
N LEU A 406 -14.11 -20.48 -0.80
CA LEU A 406 -14.62 -19.99 0.48
C LEU A 406 -13.77 -18.82 1.01
N PHE A 407 -12.45 -18.89 0.83
CA PHE A 407 -11.55 -17.80 1.21
C PHE A 407 -11.90 -16.50 0.47
N THR A 408 -12.18 -16.58 -0.83
CA THR A 408 -12.65 -15.41 -1.61
C THR A 408 -13.95 -14.85 -1.06
N LEU A 409 -14.93 -15.69 -0.71
CA LEU A 409 -16.19 -15.21 -0.13
C LEU A 409 -15.99 -14.54 1.24
N VAL A 410 -15.11 -15.09 2.09
CA VAL A 410 -14.75 -14.48 3.37
C VAL A 410 -14.10 -13.13 3.13
N LYS A 411 -13.18 -13.00 2.17
CA LYS A 411 -12.56 -11.73 1.78
C LYS A 411 -13.58 -10.72 1.27
N VAL A 412 -14.52 -11.13 0.42
CA VAL A 412 -15.64 -10.30 -0.07
C VAL A 412 -16.51 -9.80 1.09
N GLY A 413 -16.86 -10.68 2.03
CA GLY A 413 -17.64 -10.31 3.22
C GLY A 413 -16.89 -9.35 4.13
N LEU A 414 -15.60 -9.60 4.39
CA LEU A 414 -14.74 -8.77 5.20
C LEU A 414 -14.61 -7.36 4.60
N ILE A 415 -14.29 -7.25 3.32
CA ILE A 415 -14.15 -5.94 2.68
C ILE A 415 -15.48 -5.21 2.58
N GLY A 416 -16.59 -5.93 2.35
CA GLY A 416 -17.94 -5.36 2.42
C GLY A 416 -18.25 -4.77 3.79
N ALA A 417 -17.92 -5.48 4.88
CA ALA A 417 -18.08 -5.00 6.24
C ALA A 417 -17.20 -3.77 6.54
N ILE A 418 -15.94 -3.77 6.09
CA ILE A 418 -15.03 -2.63 6.24
C ILE A 418 -15.57 -1.41 5.48
N VAL A 419 -16.00 -1.57 4.23
CA VAL A 419 -16.58 -0.46 3.43
C VAL A 419 -17.84 0.08 4.09
N TRP A 420 -18.71 -0.79 4.59
CA TRP A 420 -19.91 -0.37 5.33
C TRP A 420 -19.55 0.45 6.57
N LEU A 421 -18.61 -0.05 7.39
CA LEU A 421 -18.14 0.66 8.58
C LEU A 421 -17.50 2.01 8.22
N PHE A 422 -16.67 2.08 7.18
CA PHE A 422 -16.09 3.34 6.69
C PHE A 422 -17.13 4.31 6.14
N SER A 423 -18.23 3.82 5.56
CA SER A 423 -19.31 4.67 5.07
C SER A 423 -20.14 5.29 6.21
N GLU A 424 -20.18 4.64 7.38
CA GLU A 424 -20.89 5.14 8.56
C GLU A 424 -20.04 6.01 9.47
N MET A 425 -18.73 5.75 9.56
CA MET A 425 -17.81 6.51 10.40
C MET A 425 -17.47 7.88 9.80
N LYS A 426 -17.35 8.88 10.66
CA LYS A 426 -16.82 10.21 10.33
C LYS A 426 -15.58 10.45 11.19
N VAL A 427 -14.59 11.11 10.62
CA VAL A 427 -13.36 11.45 11.34
C VAL A 427 -13.19 12.97 11.42
N GLU A 428 -12.53 13.41 12.48
CA GLU A 428 -12.12 14.81 12.63
C GLU A 428 -11.05 15.15 11.57
N GLN A 429 -10.93 16.43 11.21
CA GLN A 429 -9.89 16.91 10.28
C GLN A 429 -8.48 16.47 10.70
N ARG A 430 -8.20 16.54 12.00
CA ARG A 430 -6.92 16.14 12.59
C ARG A 430 -6.60 14.65 12.39
N GLN A 431 -7.61 13.81 12.22
CA GLN A 431 -7.50 12.36 12.09
C GLN A 431 -7.38 11.90 10.64
N ARG A 432 -7.25 12.81 9.67
CA ARG A 432 -7.09 12.45 8.24
C ARG A 432 -5.90 11.54 7.98
N HIS A 433 -4.74 11.83 8.57
CA HIS A 433 -3.55 10.98 8.45
C HIS A 433 -3.77 9.59 9.08
N LEU A 434 -4.45 9.51 10.23
CA LEU A 434 -4.79 8.24 10.86
C LEU A 434 -5.67 7.40 9.92
N ARG A 435 -6.73 8.01 9.36
CA ARG A 435 -7.61 7.37 8.39
C ARG A 435 -6.84 6.85 7.17
N LEU A 436 -5.98 7.68 6.58
CA LEU A 436 -5.16 7.30 5.43
C LEU A 436 -4.25 6.11 5.75
N LEU A 437 -3.58 6.12 6.91
CA LEU A 437 -2.66 5.05 7.31
C LEU A 437 -3.37 3.73 7.63
N ILE A 438 -4.56 3.78 8.26
CA ILE A 438 -5.37 2.58 8.47
C ILE A 438 -5.76 1.97 7.12
N VAL A 439 -6.24 2.80 6.18
CA VAL A 439 -6.59 2.29 4.85
C VAL A 439 -5.38 1.75 4.12
N LEU A 440 -4.23 2.43 4.20
CA LEU A 440 -3.00 1.95 3.60
C LEU A 440 -2.58 0.59 4.19
N ALA A 441 -2.73 0.37 5.50
CA ALA A 441 -2.44 -0.91 6.13
C ALA A 441 -3.37 -2.02 5.60
N VAL A 442 -4.68 -1.77 5.53
CA VAL A 442 -5.65 -2.73 4.95
C VAL A 442 -5.36 -2.98 3.46
N LEU A 443 -4.98 -1.95 2.72
CA LEU A 443 -4.61 -2.05 1.32
C LEU A 443 -3.36 -2.92 1.14
N ILE A 444 -2.30 -2.69 1.91
CA ILE A 444 -1.04 -3.43 1.82
C ILE A 444 -1.28 -4.92 2.09
N VAL A 445 -2.07 -5.26 3.12
CA VAL A 445 -2.38 -6.65 3.49
C VAL A 445 -3.17 -7.40 2.40
N GLY A 446 -3.86 -6.71 1.48
CA GLY A 446 -4.54 -7.36 0.36
C GLY A 446 -3.78 -7.22 -0.96
N LEU A 447 -3.52 -5.99 -1.39
CA LEU A 447 -2.96 -5.71 -2.71
C LEU A 447 -1.57 -6.30 -2.89
N ALA A 448 -0.69 -6.26 -1.88
CA ALA A 448 0.67 -6.75 -2.04
C ALA A 448 0.73 -8.28 -2.22
N PRO A 449 0.08 -9.10 -1.37
CA PRO A 449 -0.04 -10.54 -1.63
C PRO A 449 -0.75 -10.86 -2.95
N GLY A 450 -1.90 -10.23 -3.24
CA GLY A 450 -2.64 -10.49 -4.48
C GLY A 450 -1.84 -10.18 -5.76
N LEU A 451 -1.08 -9.07 -5.78
CA LEU A 451 -0.19 -8.74 -6.91
C LEU A 451 1.03 -9.65 -7.00
N ARG A 452 1.54 -10.14 -5.87
CA ARG A 452 2.64 -11.09 -5.85
C ARG A 452 2.18 -12.43 -6.41
N ASP A 453 1.07 -12.97 -5.92
CA ASP A 453 0.54 -14.27 -6.33
C ASP A 453 0.16 -14.29 -7.81
N ILE A 454 -0.49 -13.24 -8.32
CA ILE A 454 -0.76 -13.16 -9.76
C ILE A 454 0.51 -13.00 -10.59
N GLY A 455 1.52 -12.27 -10.09
CA GLY A 455 2.82 -12.16 -10.74
C GLY A 455 3.49 -13.52 -10.85
N ARG A 456 3.50 -14.28 -9.75
CA ARG A 456 4.00 -15.65 -9.70
C ARG A 456 3.29 -16.58 -10.68
N LEU A 457 1.96 -16.54 -10.73
CA LEU A 457 1.17 -17.28 -11.72
C LEU A 457 1.49 -16.89 -13.15
N THR A 458 1.71 -15.59 -13.41
CA THR A 458 1.98 -15.06 -14.74
C THR A 458 3.37 -15.46 -15.24
N LEU A 459 4.38 -15.40 -14.36
CA LEU A 459 5.74 -15.80 -14.66
C LEU A 459 5.96 -17.31 -14.57
N GLY A 460 5.09 -18.02 -13.85
CA GLY A 460 5.14 -19.47 -13.65
C GLY A 460 6.08 -19.92 -12.54
N VAL A 461 6.16 -19.18 -11.42
CA VAL A 461 7.18 -19.35 -10.36
C VAL A 461 6.62 -19.68 -8.97
#